data_AF-A0A838Q3D5-F1
#
_entry.id   AF-A0A838Q3D5-F1
#
_cell.length_a   1.000
_cell.length_b   1.000
_cell.length_c   1.000
_cell.angle_alpha   90.00
_cell.angle_beta   90.00
_cell.angle_gamma   90.00
#
_symmetry.space_group_name_H-M   'P 1'
#
loop_
_entity.id
_entity.type
_entity.pdbx_description
1 polymer ?
#
loop_
_entity_poly.entity_id
_entity_poly.type
_entity_poly.pdbx_seq_one_letter_code
_entity_poly.pdbx_strand_id
1 'polypeptide(L)'
;MYYKGYSITQHQGNLGPVQYTDKRGICDAYKQWDRNFQDTEDCYLGFFGATYERYPNNTTWLTRQSNNRLAAFAVENRKVVFWQEQSVGGAWKGPISLGGAPVASHLAVATRPDERLQVFALKLPHQQDHDALLIPQTAPLLRIITGIQTSVGSQTFGAWQSLGAPTPTQCSQYPGCHFVGLPAAAANADGRLQVFIKNNSGGVSTKWELTGGGWSDWLDLGGGPDILGGLAAITSAGGRIELFASTRLGHIARWRQKAPDGIFVHTASFPTSSAPITNAAGPPTVTLNENGRLRLFYREQGSARVRTLKQSAVDGSWPSTTVDLYGDAGTGPVAAFRHAGQRSHHDL
;
A
#
# COMPACT_ATOMS: atom_id res chain seq x y z
N MET A 1 -5.65 17.02 -6.37
CA MET A 1 -4.51 16.94 -7.32
C MET A 1 -3.95 15.53 -7.30
N TYR A 2 -4.30 14.74 -8.32
CA TYR A 2 -3.63 13.46 -8.59
C TYR A 2 -2.30 13.79 -9.25
N TYR A 3 -1.25 13.94 -8.46
CA TYR A 3 0.09 14.11 -9.02
C TYR A 3 0.62 12.72 -9.42
N LYS A 4 0.56 12.40 -10.72
CA LYS A 4 1.46 11.39 -11.30
C LYS A 4 2.84 12.04 -11.33
N GLY A 5 3.69 11.60 -10.42
CA GLY A 5 4.95 12.21 -9.98
C GLY A 5 5.97 12.43 -11.08
N TYR A 6 6.85 13.41 -10.83
CA TYR A 6 8.17 13.50 -11.43
C TYR A 6 8.91 12.20 -11.11
N SER A 7 9.36 11.51 -12.15
CA SER A 7 10.35 10.45 -11.98
C SER A 7 11.64 11.10 -11.51
N ILE A 8 12.28 10.51 -10.51
CA ILE A 8 13.62 10.89 -10.06
C ILE A 8 14.53 9.67 -10.23
N THR A 9 15.83 9.89 -10.39
CA THR A 9 16.84 8.83 -10.69
C THR A 9 16.89 7.74 -9.61
N GLN A 10 16.29 8.00 -8.45
CA GLN A 10 16.29 7.12 -7.29
C GLN A 10 15.21 6.03 -7.32
N HIS A 11 14.41 5.91 -8.38
CA HIS A 11 13.40 4.86 -8.49
C HIS A 11 13.62 3.98 -9.72
N GLN A 12 13.23 2.70 -9.60
CA GLN A 12 13.37 1.71 -10.67
C GLN A 12 12.28 1.85 -11.73
N GLY A 13 12.69 2.06 -12.98
CA GLY A 13 11.79 2.25 -14.13
C GLY A 13 10.69 1.21 -14.22
N ASN A 14 9.42 1.62 -14.22
CA ASN A 14 8.25 0.75 -14.30
C ASN A 14 7.50 0.86 -15.64
N LEU A 15 8.12 1.45 -16.67
CA LEU A 15 7.60 1.48 -18.04
C LEU A 15 8.26 0.40 -18.88
N GLY A 16 7.47 -0.19 -19.79
CA GLY A 16 7.98 -1.04 -20.86
C GLY A 16 8.64 -0.22 -21.97
N PRO A 17 9.31 -0.87 -22.94
CA PRO A 17 10.05 -0.18 -24.00
C PRO A 17 9.18 0.77 -24.84
N VAL A 18 7.94 0.37 -25.13
CA VAL A 18 6.99 1.20 -25.90
C VAL A 18 6.66 2.48 -25.15
N GLN A 19 6.22 2.38 -23.88
CA GLN A 19 5.84 3.55 -23.10
C GLN A 19 7.05 4.43 -22.75
N TYR A 20 8.23 3.83 -22.60
CA TYR A 20 9.47 4.57 -22.47
C TYR A 20 9.72 5.45 -23.70
N THR A 21 9.68 4.86 -24.90
CA THR A 21 9.90 5.58 -26.17
C THR A 21 8.85 6.67 -26.36
N ASP A 22 7.57 6.40 -26.09
CA ASP A 22 6.51 7.40 -26.19
C ASP A 22 6.77 8.58 -25.22
N LYS A 23 7.09 8.27 -23.96
CA LYS A 23 7.37 9.30 -22.94
C LYS A 23 8.60 10.12 -23.29
N ARG A 24 9.67 9.46 -23.77
CA ARG A 24 10.89 10.13 -24.23
C ARG A 24 10.58 11.06 -25.40
N GLY A 25 9.84 10.61 -26.41
CA GLY A 25 9.49 11.42 -27.58
C GLY A 25 8.76 12.72 -27.20
N ILE A 26 7.87 12.67 -26.21
CA ILE A 26 7.21 13.88 -25.67
C ILE A 26 8.23 14.83 -25.04
N CYS A 27 9.17 14.31 -24.23
CA CYS A 27 10.20 15.12 -23.61
C CYS A 27 11.19 15.69 -24.62
N ASP A 28 11.60 14.92 -25.63
CA ASP A 28 12.52 15.33 -26.69
C ASP A 28 11.95 16.54 -27.47
N ALA A 29 10.65 16.59 -27.71
CA ALA A 29 9.98 17.75 -28.32
C ALA A 29 10.12 19.04 -27.48
N TYR A 30 10.22 18.90 -26.16
CA TYR A 30 10.44 20.00 -25.22
C TYR A 30 11.93 20.35 -25.02
N LYS A 31 12.86 19.45 -25.38
CA LYS A 31 14.29 19.60 -25.12
C LYS A 31 14.86 20.94 -25.58
N GLN A 32 14.44 21.44 -26.75
CA GLN A 32 14.90 22.73 -27.28
C GLN A 32 14.58 23.94 -26.37
N TRP A 33 13.64 23.80 -25.44
CA TRP A 33 13.20 24.87 -24.52
C TRP A 33 13.74 24.71 -23.10
N ASP A 34 14.43 23.61 -22.78
CA ASP A 34 14.99 23.33 -21.45
C ASP A 34 16.50 23.17 -21.52
N ARG A 35 17.23 24.22 -21.13
CA ARG A 35 18.69 24.23 -21.12
C ARG A 35 19.28 23.17 -20.18
N ASN A 36 18.62 22.87 -19.05
CA ASN A 36 19.10 21.81 -18.17
C ASN A 36 19.00 20.45 -18.86
N PHE A 37 17.90 20.20 -19.59
CA PHE A 37 17.76 18.96 -20.34
C PHE A 37 18.74 18.87 -21.53
N GLN A 38 19.11 19.99 -22.14
CA GLN A 38 20.15 20.04 -23.18
C GLN A 38 21.53 19.68 -22.61
N ASP A 39 21.88 20.25 -21.46
CA ASP A 39 23.21 20.14 -20.87
C ASP A 39 23.41 18.83 -20.09
N THR A 40 22.32 18.18 -19.63
CA THR A 40 22.38 17.04 -18.71
C THR A 40 21.45 15.88 -19.07
N GLU A 41 21.22 15.59 -20.35
CA GLU A 41 20.29 14.54 -20.84
C GLU A 41 20.42 13.19 -20.10
N ASP A 42 21.64 12.76 -19.80
CA ASP A 42 21.89 11.48 -19.11
C ASP A 42 21.17 11.38 -17.75
N CYS A 43 21.02 12.49 -17.02
CA CYS A 43 20.30 12.48 -15.74
C CYS A 43 18.77 12.35 -15.91
N TYR A 44 18.25 12.69 -17.09
CA TYR A 44 16.83 12.60 -17.43
C TYR A 44 16.45 11.24 -18.03
N LEU A 45 17.39 10.45 -18.55
CA LEU A 45 17.08 9.14 -19.14
C LEU A 45 16.35 8.20 -18.17
N GLY A 46 16.74 8.21 -16.90
CA GLY A 46 16.05 7.47 -15.83
C GLY A 46 14.63 7.99 -15.56
N PHE A 47 14.34 9.26 -15.84
CA PHE A 47 13.03 9.85 -15.60
C PHE A 47 11.98 9.33 -16.59
N PHE A 48 12.41 9.05 -17.82
CA PHE A 48 11.54 8.50 -18.85
C PHE A 48 11.22 7.03 -18.58
N GLY A 49 12.03 6.32 -17.79
CA GLY A 49 11.85 4.93 -17.38
C GLY A 49 10.63 4.66 -16.51
N ALA A 50 10.02 5.68 -15.91
CA ALA A 50 9.08 5.47 -14.82
C ALA A 50 7.86 6.39 -14.83
N THR A 51 6.83 6.00 -14.10
CA THR A 51 5.74 6.85 -13.62
C THR A 51 5.31 6.37 -12.24
N TYR A 52 5.31 7.27 -11.26
CA TYR A 52 4.87 6.95 -9.90
C TYR A 52 3.71 7.81 -9.51
N GLU A 53 2.79 7.25 -8.73
CA GLU A 53 1.77 8.04 -8.08
C GLU A 53 2.34 8.58 -6.77
N ARG A 54 2.02 9.83 -6.41
CA ARG A 54 2.36 10.34 -5.06
C ARG A 54 1.70 9.50 -3.97
N TYR A 55 0.47 9.06 -4.23
CA TYR A 55 -0.33 8.23 -3.33
C TYR A 55 -0.79 6.97 -4.08
N PRO A 56 0.11 6.01 -4.37
CA PRO A 56 -0.26 4.80 -5.10
C PRO A 56 -1.40 4.09 -4.39
N ASN A 57 -2.41 3.64 -5.12
CA ASN A 57 -3.52 2.91 -4.52
C ASN A 57 -3.10 1.50 -4.04
N ASN A 58 -4.00 0.74 -3.44
CA ASN A 58 -3.82 -0.69 -3.15
C ASN A 58 -4.99 -1.49 -3.75
N THR A 59 -5.23 -2.73 -3.31
CA THR A 59 -6.32 -3.59 -3.79
C THR A 59 -7.43 -3.82 -2.77
N THR A 60 -7.38 -3.13 -1.62
CA THR A 60 -8.37 -3.26 -0.53
C THR A 60 -9.59 -2.34 -0.69
N TRP A 61 -9.58 -1.46 -1.70
CA TRP A 61 -10.66 -0.52 -1.98
C TRP A 61 -11.98 -1.19 -2.38
N LEU A 62 -11.94 -2.45 -2.85
CA LEU A 62 -13.10 -3.29 -3.08
C LEU A 62 -13.02 -4.50 -2.15
N THR A 63 -13.97 -4.64 -1.24
CA THR A 63 -13.96 -5.72 -0.26
C THR A 63 -15.29 -6.46 -0.24
N ARG A 64 -15.23 -7.78 -0.06
CA ARG A 64 -16.40 -8.62 0.19
C ARG A 64 -16.65 -8.66 1.69
N GLN A 65 -17.81 -8.16 2.11
CA GLN A 65 -18.24 -8.21 3.51
C GLN A 65 -18.64 -9.63 3.91
N SER A 66 -18.77 -9.90 5.21
CA SER A 66 -19.20 -11.22 5.72
C SER A 66 -20.61 -11.60 5.25
N ASN A 67 -21.48 -10.62 5.00
CA ASN A 67 -22.79 -10.82 4.37
C ASN A 67 -22.72 -11.06 2.84
N ASN A 68 -21.54 -11.33 2.29
CA ASN A 68 -21.26 -11.60 0.88
C ASN A 68 -21.45 -10.42 -0.09
N ARG A 69 -21.93 -9.27 0.37
CA ARG A 69 -22.09 -8.08 -0.47
C ARG A 69 -20.76 -7.35 -0.63
N LEU A 70 -20.54 -6.80 -1.81
CA LEU A 70 -19.38 -5.96 -2.07
C LEU A 70 -19.55 -4.55 -1.50
N ALA A 71 -18.43 -4.00 -1.05
CA ALA A 71 -18.26 -2.63 -0.57
C ALA A 71 -17.07 -2.01 -1.30
N ALA A 72 -17.27 -0.84 -1.90
CA ALA A 72 -16.25 -0.11 -2.62
C ALA A 72 -15.97 1.25 -1.94
N PHE A 73 -14.71 1.62 -1.84
CA PHE A 73 -14.25 2.86 -1.21
C PHE A 73 -13.39 3.67 -2.16
N ALA A 74 -13.57 4.98 -2.17
CA ALA A 74 -12.71 5.90 -2.90
C ALA A 74 -12.57 7.22 -2.16
N VAL A 75 -11.79 8.13 -2.74
CA VAL A 75 -11.67 9.50 -2.26
C VAL A 75 -12.15 10.45 -3.34
N GLU A 76 -13.19 11.21 -3.03
CA GLU A 76 -13.79 12.22 -3.91
C GLU A 76 -13.75 13.57 -3.20
N ASN A 77 -13.26 14.61 -3.88
CA ASN A 77 -13.07 15.95 -3.29
C ASN A 77 -12.39 15.92 -1.90
N ARG A 78 -11.34 15.09 -1.77
CA ARG A 78 -10.57 14.85 -0.53
C ARG A 78 -11.36 14.22 0.63
N LYS A 79 -12.60 13.77 0.42
CA LYS A 79 -13.44 13.03 1.37
C LYS A 79 -13.45 11.56 1.03
N VAL A 80 -13.54 10.71 2.05
CA VAL A 80 -13.80 9.28 1.85
C VAL A 80 -15.24 9.11 1.40
N VAL A 81 -15.44 8.37 0.30
CA VAL A 81 -16.76 8.00 -0.23
C VAL A 81 -16.86 6.49 -0.35
N PHE A 82 -18.09 6.00 -0.28
CA PHE A 82 -18.41 4.57 -0.19
C PHE A 82 -19.61 4.21 -1.07
N TRP A 83 -19.53 3.04 -1.71
CA TRP A 83 -20.64 2.37 -2.37
C TRP A 83 -20.80 0.96 -1.79
N GLN A 84 -22.03 0.46 -1.78
CA GLN A 84 -22.33 -0.91 -1.35
C GLN A 84 -23.34 -1.56 -2.26
N GLU A 85 -23.17 -2.85 -2.53
CA GLU A 85 -24.24 -3.69 -3.05
C GLU A 85 -25.44 -3.70 -2.09
N GLN A 86 -26.64 -3.56 -2.64
CA GLN A 86 -27.89 -3.68 -1.88
C GLN A 86 -28.24 -5.15 -1.64
N SER A 87 -28.03 -5.99 -2.66
CA SER A 87 -28.08 -7.44 -2.64
C SER A 87 -26.85 -8.01 -3.36
N VAL A 88 -26.47 -9.26 -3.07
CA VAL A 88 -25.29 -9.91 -3.68
C VAL A 88 -25.43 -9.92 -5.20
N GLY A 89 -24.48 -9.30 -5.91
CA GLY A 89 -24.50 -9.17 -7.37
C GLY A 89 -25.59 -8.26 -7.93
N GLY A 90 -26.27 -7.50 -7.08
CA GLY A 90 -27.38 -6.62 -7.43
C GLY A 90 -26.99 -5.15 -7.63
N ALA A 91 -27.99 -4.28 -7.47
CA ALA A 91 -27.79 -2.83 -7.59
C ALA A 91 -26.90 -2.28 -6.48
N TRP A 92 -26.16 -1.22 -6.79
CA TRP A 92 -25.32 -0.50 -5.84
C TRP A 92 -26.02 0.72 -5.27
N LYS A 93 -25.64 1.14 -4.06
CA LYS A 93 -26.03 2.41 -3.43
C LYS A 93 -24.78 3.22 -3.11
N GLY A 94 -24.75 4.49 -3.52
CA GLY A 94 -23.64 5.42 -3.33
C GLY A 94 -23.53 6.43 -4.49
N PRO A 95 -22.57 7.38 -4.44
CA PRO A 95 -21.59 7.57 -3.37
C PRO A 95 -22.24 8.07 -2.08
N ILE A 96 -21.86 7.47 -0.95
CA ILE A 96 -22.16 7.98 0.39
C ILE A 96 -20.87 8.59 0.94
N SER A 97 -20.91 9.88 1.28
CA SER A 97 -19.78 10.55 1.92
C SER A 97 -19.61 10.05 3.34
N LEU A 98 -18.44 9.48 3.65
CA LEU A 98 -18.02 9.12 4.99
C LEU A 98 -17.25 10.26 5.69
N GLY A 99 -16.95 11.36 5.00
CA GLY A 99 -16.20 12.48 5.57
C GLY A 99 -14.70 12.22 5.62
N GLY A 100 -14.06 12.46 6.78
CA GLY A 100 -12.63 12.25 6.99
C GLY A 100 -11.70 13.32 6.37
N ALA A 101 -12.22 14.23 5.54
CA ALA A 101 -11.44 15.18 4.75
C ALA A 101 -10.63 16.24 5.53
N PRO A 102 -9.49 16.71 4.97
CA PRO A 102 -8.89 16.23 3.72
C PRO A 102 -8.05 14.97 3.92
N VAL A 103 -8.17 13.99 3.01
CA VAL A 103 -7.35 12.78 2.97
C VAL A 103 -6.65 12.59 1.63
N ALA A 104 -5.54 11.85 1.64
CA ALA A 104 -4.90 11.33 0.43
C ALA A 104 -5.82 10.32 -0.27
N SER A 105 -5.58 10.06 -1.56
CA SER A 105 -6.42 9.17 -2.37
C SER A 105 -6.33 7.68 -2.01
N HIS A 106 -5.31 7.28 -1.25
CA HIS A 106 -5.13 5.91 -0.81
C HIS A 106 -5.96 5.62 0.44
N LEU A 107 -6.66 4.48 0.42
CA LEU A 107 -7.40 3.92 1.54
C LEU A 107 -6.96 2.49 1.78
N ALA A 108 -6.72 2.13 3.03
CA ALA A 108 -6.61 0.73 3.43
C ALA A 108 -7.91 0.31 4.14
N VAL A 109 -8.47 -0.82 3.73
CA VAL A 109 -9.70 -1.37 4.32
C VAL A 109 -9.40 -2.75 4.89
N ALA A 110 -9.79 -2.97 6.15
CA ALA A 110 -9.65 -4.26 6.80
C ALA A 110 -11.01 -4.70 7.38
N THR A 111 -11.23 -6.01 7.43
CA THR A 111 -12.36 -6.61 8.14
C THR A 111 -11.92 -6.88 9.58
N ARG A 112 -12.68 -6.34 10.53
CA ARG A 112 -12.48 -6.59 11.97
C ARG A 112 -12.93 -8.00 12.35
N PRO A 113 -12.57 -8.50 13.54
CA PRO A 113 -13.06 -9.80 14.05
C PRO A 113 -14.57 -9.85 14.26
N ASP A 114 -15.18 -8.71 14.55
CA ASP A 114 -16.63 -8.55 14.64
C ASP A 114 -17.28 -8.33 13.26
N GLU A 115 -16.55 -8.66 12.19
CA GLU A 115 -16.92 -8.62 10.78
C GLU A 115 -17.23 -7.23 10.21
N ARG A 116 -17.15 -6.18 11.03
CA ARG A 116 -17.33 -4.80 10.57
C ARG A 116 -16.13 -4.36 9.74
N LEU A 117 -16.38 -3.55 8.72
CA LEU A 117 -15.29 -2.93 7.98
C LEU A 117 -14.67 -1.78 8.76
N GLN A 118 -13.37 -1.61 8.62
CA GLN A 118 -12.64 -0.46 9.13
C GLN A 118 -11.76 0.13 8.03
N VAL A 119 -11.85 1.45 7.88
CA VAL A 119 -11.15 2.21 6.85
C VAL A 119 -10.07 3.04 7.50
N PHE A 120 -8.86 2.98 6.94
CA PHE A 120 -7.69 3.76 7.33
C PHE A 120 -7.30 4.71 6.20
N ALA A 121 -7.01 5.96 6.53
CA ALA A 121 -6.64 6.98 5.58
C ALA A 121 -5.48 7.84 6.09
N LEU A 122 -4.66 8.33 5.16
CA LEU A 122 -3.69 9.39 5.46
C LEU A 122 -4.43 10.75 5.42
N LYS A 123 -4.58 11.36 6.59
CA LYS A 123 -5.07 12.73 6.75
C LYS A 123 -4.02 13.71 6.25
N LEU A 124 -4.44 14.61 5.37
CA LEU A 124 -3.61 15.70 4.86
C LEU A 124 -3.82 16.97 5.73
N PRO A 125 -2.85 17.91 5.71
CA PRO A 125 -3.06 19.23 6.28
C PRO A 125 -4.23 19.93 5.57
N HIS A 126 -5.06 20.63 6.32
CA HIS A 126 -6.04 21.56 5.76
C HIS A 126 -5.33 22.85 5.29
N GLN A 127 -5.92 23.63 4.37
CA GLN A 127 -5.28 24.86 3.87
C GLN A 127 -5.00 25.88 4.99
N GLN A 128 -5.84 25.92 6.02
CA GLN A 128 -5.63 26.73 7.23
C GLN A 128 -4.56 26.16 8.17
N ASP A 129 -4.14 24.90 7.95
CA ASP A 129 -3.05 24.27 8.71
C ASP A 129 -1.65 24.65 8.18
N HIS A 130 -1.59 25.45 7.10
CA HIS A 130 -0.33 25.96 6.55
C HIS A 130 0.10 27.30 7.16
N ASP A 131 -0.81 28.00 7.87
CA ASP A 131 -0.45 29.15 8.70
C ASP A 131 0.14 28.64 10.01
N ALA A 132 1.42 28.26 9.95
CA ALA A 132 2.23 27.70 11.04
C ALA A 132 2.34 28.59 12.30
N LEU A 133 1.68 29.76 12.31
CA LEU A 133 1.66 30.69 13.44
C LEU A 133 0.54 30.41 14.46
N LEU A 134 -0.45 29.55 14.15
CA LEU A 134 -1.64 29.36 15.01
C LEU A 134 -1.96 27.91 15.40
N ILE A 135 -1.20 26.91 14.92
CA ILE A 135 -1.35 25.51 15.36
C ILE A 135 -0.30 25.22 16.43
N PRO A 136 -0.65 24.53 17.54
CA PRO A 136 0.37 23.97 18.44
C PRO A 136 1.36 23.15 17.62
N GLN A 137 2.66 23.49 17.65
CA GLN A 137 3.73 22.84 16.88
C GLN A 137 3.86 21.31 17.14
N THR A 138 3.04 20.76 18.02
CA THR A 138 3.03 19.36 18.47
C THR A 138 2.01 18.47 17.74
N ALA A 139 1.07 19.03 16.97
CA ALA A 139 0.11 18.21 16.22
C ALA A 139 0.69 17.77 14.86
N PRO A 140 0.70 16.46 14.52
CA PRO A 140 1.25 16.03 13.25
C PRO A 140 0.37 16.51 12.08
N LEU A 141 0.98 17.29 11.18
CA LEU A 141 0.35 17.81 9.96
C LEU A 141 -0.20 16.66 9.09
N LEU A 142 0.56 15.56 9.00
CA LEU A 142 0.14 14.29 8.41
C LEU A 142 -0.12 13.26 9.51
N ARG A 143 -1.29 12.62 9.51
CA ARG A 143 -1.60 11.53 10.46
C ARG A 143 -2.45 10.44 9.85
N ILE A 144 -2.41 9.25 10.43
CA ILE A 144 -3.36 8.20 10.09
C ILE A 144 -4.66 8.44 10.87
N ILE A 145 -5.79 8.37 10.18
CA ILE A 145 -7.13 8.35 10.77
C ILE A 145 -7.83 7.04 10.42
N THR A 146 -8.76 6.62 11.28
CA THR A 146 -9.55 5.41 11.07
C THR A 146 -11.02 5.61 11.38
N GLY A 147 -11.90 4.93 10.65
CA GLY A 147 -13.35 4.93 10.88
C GLY A 147 -13.90 3.51 10.78
N ILE A 148 -14.84 3.15 11.67
CA ILE A 148 -15.37 1.79 11.79
C ILE A 148 -16.84 1.78 11.37
N GLN A 149 -17.24 0.80 10.57
CA GLN A 149 -18.64 0.56 10.20
C GLN A 149 -19.49 0.41 11.48
N THR A 150 -20.68 1.00 11.53
CA THR A 150 -21.49 1.00 12.76
C THR A 150 -22.02 -0.39 13.11
N SER A 151 -22.41 -1.17 12.10
CA SER A 151 -22.76 -2.58 12.20
C SER A 151 -22.44 -3.29 10.89
N VAL A 152 -22.35 -4.62 10.91
CA VAL A 152 -22.07 -5.45 9.73
C VAL A 152 -23.08 -5.13 8.61
N GLY A 153 -22.58 -4.74 7.45
CA GLY A 153 -23.42 -4.39 6.31
C GLY A 153 -24.10 -3.01 6.38
N SER A 154 -23.87 -2.22 7.42
CA SER A 154 -24.39 -0.85 7.50
C SER A 154 -23.74 0.07 6.47
N GLN A 155 -24.47 1.11 6.10
CA GLN A 155 -24.00 2.19 5.22
C GLN A 155 -23.42 3.37 6.01
N THR A 156 -23.39 3.27 7.34
CA THR A 156 -22.87 4.32 8.22
C THR A 156 -21.59 3.85 8.92
N PHE A 157 -20.71 4.81 9.17
CA PHE A 157 -19.46 4.63 9.89
C PHE A 157 -19.46 5.56 11.10
N GLY A 158 -18.84 5.12 12.19
CA GLY A 158 -18.63 5.94 13.39
C GLY A 158 -17.69 7.13 13.13
N ALA A 159 -17.51 7.96 14.16
CA ALA A 159 -16.61 9.11 14.09
C ALA A 159 -15.18 8.68 13.73
N TRP A 160 -14.50 9.50 12.93
CA TRP A 160 -13.10 9.29 12.59
C TRP A 160 -12.21 9.51 13.80
N GLN A 161 -11.44 8.49 14.15
CA GLN A 161 -10.42 8.53 15.20
C GLN A 161 -9.05 8.83 14.61
N SER A 162 -8.27 9.69 15.26
CA SER A 162 -6.85 9.87 14.94
C SER A 162 -6.00 8.77 15.57
N LEU A 163 -5.14 8.15 14.77
CA LEU A 163 -4.07 7.25 15.23
C LEU A 163 -2.72 7.98 15.35
N GLY A 164 -2.69 9.27 15.01
CA GLY A 164 -1.47 10.07 15.00
C GLY A 164 -0.47 9.63 13.92
N ALA A 165 0.79 9.89 14.21
CA ALA A 165 1.94 9.53 13.38
C ALA A 165 3.10 9.10 14.30
N PRO A 166 4.09 8.34 13.80
CA PRO A 166 5.30 8.07 14.55
C PRO A 166 6.00 9.39 14.88
N THR A 167 6.33 9.60 16.16
CA THR A 167 7.14 10.75 16.57
C THR A 167 8.58 10.50 16.14
N PRO A 168 9.16 11.31 15.25
CA PRO A 168 10.53 11.08 14.85
C PRO A 168 11.48 11.62 15.92
N THR A 169 12.48 10.83 16.32
CA THR A 169 13.53 11.27 17.26
C THR A 169 14.35 12.46 16.75
N GLN A 170 14.38 12.70 15.43
CA GLN A 170 15.18 13.77 14.80
C GLN A 170 14.37 15.01 14.38
N CYS A 171 13.05 15.01 14.55
CA CYS A 171 12.20 16.04 13.98
C CYS A 171 11.79 17.15 14.94
N SER A 172 12.28 17.12 16.19
CA SER A 172 12.19 18.26 17.11
C SER A 172 12.90 19.52 16.58
N GLN A 173 13.85 19.37 15.66
CA GLN A 173 14.67 20.46 15.12
C GLN A 173 14.16 21.04 13.79
N TYR A 174 13.28 20.34 13.06
CA TYR A 174 12.86 20.74 11.71
C TYR A 174 11.33 20.79 11.58
N PRO A 175 10.71 21.99 11.66
CA PRO A 175 9.30 22.18 11.35
C PRO A 175 9.00 21.65 9.93
N GLY A 176 8.12 20.66 9.82
CA GLY A 176 7.78 20.00 8.54
C GLY A 176 8.40 18.61 8.34
N CYS A 177 9.23 18.14 9.27
CA CYS A 177 9.83 16.80 9.30
C CYS A 177 8.80 15.73 9.74
N HIS A 178 7.58 15.72 9.20
CA HIS A 178 6.58 14.71 9.56
C HIS A 178 6.05 14.05 8.29
N PHE A 179 6.85 13.22 7.64
CA PHE A 179 6.39 12.36 6.56
C PHE A 179 5.81 11.07 7.14
N VAL A 180 4.58 10.79 6.74
CA VAL A 180 3.88 9.56 7.06
C VAL A 180 3.49 8.92 5.76
N GLY A 181 3.85 7.64 5.61
CA GLY A 181 3.46 6.84 4.46
C GLY A 181 1.96 6.52 4.44
N LEU A 182 1.55 5.87 3.37
CA LEU A 182 0.20 5.36 3.23
C LEU A 182 -0.02 4.16 4.16
N PRO A 183 -1.21 4.03 4.78
CA PRO A 183 -1.50 2.91 5.66
C PRO A 183 -1.66 1.61 4.88
N ALA A 184 -1.14 0.51 5.43
CA ALA A 184 -1.58 -0.85 5.14
C ALA A 184 -2.05 -1.50 6.44
N ALA A 185 -3.03 -2.39 6.39
CA ALA A 185 -3.60 -3.00 7.59
C ALA A 185 -3.81 -4.51 7.40
N ALA A 186 -3.65 -5.26 8.49
CA ALA A 186 -3.93 -6.68 8.57
C ALA A 186 -4.44 -7.03 9.99
N ALA A 187 -5.11 -8.17 10.14
CA ALA A 187 -5.54 -8.66 11.45
C ALA A 187 -4.48 -9.59 12.04
N ASN A 188 -4.22 -9.46 13.34
CA ASN A 188 -3.49 -10.47 14.10
C ASN A 188 -4.32 -11.76 14.22
N ALA A 189 -3.71 -12.86 14.66
CA ALA A 189 -4.42 -14.13 14.85
C ALA A 189 -5.47 -14.03 15.95
N ASP A 190 -5.21 -13.22 16.97
CA ASP A 190 -6.20 -12.86 17.99
C ASP A 190 -7.29 -11.88 17.51
N GLY A 191 -7.23 -11.48 16.24
CA GLY A 191 -8.20 -10.62 15.58
C GLY A 191 -7.89 -9.12 15.67
N ARG A 192 -6.99 -8.68 16.56
CA ARG A 192 -6.71 -7.24 16.71
C ARG A 192 -6.07 -6.68 15.44
N LEU A 193 -6.59 -5.54 14.96
CA LEU A 193 -6.02 -4.93 13.76
C LEU A 193 -4.65 -4.32 14.04
N GLN A 194 -3.77 -4.39 13.05
CA GLN A 194 -2.46 -3.76 13.06
C GLN A 194 -2.26 -2.98 11.76
N VAL A 195 -1.81 -1.73 11.90
CA VAL A 195 -1.55 -0.81 10.80
C VAL A 195 -0.05 -0.58 10.64
N PHE A 196 0.38 -0.42 9.40
CA PHE A 196 1.77 -0.25 8.98
C PHE A 196 1.87 0.98 8.06
N ILE A 197 2.96 1.72 8.20
CA ILE A 197 3.25 2.90 7.38
C ILE A 197 4.75 2.98 7.11
N LYS A 198 5.12 3.55 5.97
CA LYS A 198 6.48 4.04 5.78
C LYS A 198 6.72 5.20 6.75
N ASN A 199 7.86 5.22 7.42
CA ASN A 199 8.26 6.29 8.33
C ASN A 199 9.34 7.21 7.75
N ASN A 200 9.65 8.30 8.46
CA ASN A 200 10.66 9.28 8.07
C ASN A 200 12.07 8.70 7.89
N SER A 201 12.41 7.68 8.68
CA SER A 201 13.70 6.99 8.58
C SER A 201 13.82 6.17 7.28
N GLY A 202 12.79 6.17 6.45
CA GLY A 202 12.72 5.41 5.21
C GLY A 202 12.43 3.92 5.44
N GLY A 203 12.09 3.51 6.66
CA GLY A 203 11.68 2.16 7.04
C GLY A 203 10.17 2.06 7.27
N VAL A 204 9.75 1.12 8.12
CA VAL A 204 8.34 0.89 8.47
C VAL A 204 8.10 1.09 9.95
N SER A 205 7.02 1.79 10.31
CA SER A 205 6.46 1.79 11.67
C SER A 205 5.11 1.10 11.71
N THR A 206 4.74 0.57 12.88
CA THR A 206 3.48 -0.13 13.11
C THR A 206 2.78 0.35 14.39
N LYS A 207 1.46 0.18 14.42
CA LYS A 207 0.59 0.42 15.58
C LYS A 207 -0.51 -0.65 15.57
N TRP A 208 -0.93 -1.13 16.73
CA TRP A 208 -1.92 -2.21 16.82
C TRP A 208 -3.00 -1.92 17.87
N GLU A 209 -4.15 -2.54 17.71
CA GLU A 209 -5.23 -2.47 18.71
C GLU A 209 -4.83 -3.20 19.99
N LEU A 210 -5.17 -2.62 21.14
CA LEU A 210 -4.92 -3.23 22.45
C LEU A 210 -6.11 -4.07 22.89
N THR A 211 -5.84 -5.07 23.72
CA THR A 211 -6.88 -5.80 24.44
C THR A 211 -7.65 -4.83 25.35
N GLY A 212 -8.97 -4.82 25.26
CA GLY A 212 -9.82 -3.87 25.98
C GLY A 212 -10.08 -2.55 25.25
N GLY A 213 -9.54 -2.36 24.05
CA GLY A 213 -9.77 -1.20 23.19
C GLY A 213 -8.61 -0.20 23.17
N GLY A 214 -8.72 0.79 22.30
CA GLY A 214 -7.62 1.74 22.05
C GLY A 214 -6.51 1.14 21.19
N TRP A 215 -5.41 1.89 21.06
CA TRP A 215 -4.28 1.57 20.20
C TRP A 215 -2.97 1.70 20.96
N SER A 216 -1.99 0.86 20.65
CA SER A 216 -0.62 0.95 21.14
C SER A 216 0.03 2.27 20.75
N ASP A 217 1.22 2.57 21.27
CA ASP A 217 2.08 3.57 20.63
C ASP A 217 2.62 3.09 19.28
N TRP A 218 3.14 4.03 18.47
CA TRP A 218 3.83 3.69 17.23
C TRP A 218 5.18 3.05 17.55
N LEU A 219 5.43 1.88 16.98
CA LEU A 219 6.69 1.14 17.08
C LEU A 219 7.43 1.17 15.75
N ASP A 220 8.72 1.50 15.75
CA ASP A 220 9.58 1.38 14.56
C ASP A 220 10.00 -0.08 14.35
N LEU A 221 9.74 -0.61 13.14
CA LEU A 221 10.16 -1.94 12.70
C LEU A 221 11.48 -1.89 11.91
N GLY A 222 12.05 -0.70 11.69
CA GLY A 222 13.29 -0.49 10.95
C GLY A 222 13.15 -0.81 9.45
N GLY A 223 14.25 -1.26 8.85
CA GLY A 223 14.34 -1.65 7.43
C GLY A 223 14.45 -0.51 6.42
N GLY A 224 14.70 0.72 6.89
CA GLY A 224 15.08 1.85 6.04
C GLY A 224 16.53 1.78 5.54
N PRO A 225 16.97 2.74 4.70
CA PRO A 225 16.27 4.00 4.36
C PRO A 225 15.46 3.96 3.04
N ASP A 226 15.38 2.80 2.40
CA ASP A 226 15.04 2.71 0.97
C ASP A 226 13.63 2.25 0.65
N ILE A 227 12.75 2.14 1.63
CA ILE A 227 11.39 1.63 1.40
C ILE A 227 10.59 2.61 0.55
N LEU A 228 9.92 2.08 -0.47
CA LEU A 228 8.96 2.82 -1.29
C LEU A 228 7.55 2.74 -0.69
N GLY A 229 6.69 3.71 -1.02
CA GLY A 229 5.28 3.70 -0.63
C GLY A 229 4.49 2.60 -1.33
N GLY A 230 3.32 2.26 -0.77
CA GLY A 230 2.49 1.15 -1.25
C GLY A 230 2.90 -0.18 -0.61
N LEU A 231 2.72 -0.27 0.71
CA LEU A 231 2.98 -1.48 1.47
C LEU A 231 1.87 -2.51 1.23
N ALA A 232 2.22 -3.80 1.22
CA ALA A 232 1.26 -4.89 1.11
C ALA A 232 1.29 -5.73 2.41
N ALA A 233 0.24 -5.63 3.22
CA ALA A 233 0.08 -6.37 4.47
C ALA A 233 -0.98 -7.47 4.32
N ILE A 234 -0.73 -8.64 4.90
CA ILE A 234 -1.68 -9.76 4.89
C ILE A 234 -1.48 -10.66 6.10
N THR A 235 -2.57 -11.24 6.59
CA THR A 235 -2.55 -12.33 7.56
C THR A 235 -2.46 -13.66 6.80
N SER A 236 -1.41 -14.44 7.04
CA SER A 236 -1.25 -15.77 6.46
C SER A 236 -2.31 -16.73 7.01
N ALA A 237 -2.53 -17.86 6.32
CA ALA A 237 -3.41 -18.90 6.82
C ALA A 237 -2.92 -19.54 8.14
N GLY A 238 -1.66 -19.33 8.52
CA GLY A 238 -1.12 -19.74 9.82
C GLY A 238 -1.24 -18.67 10.91
N GLY A 239 -1.92 -17.55 10.64
CA GLY A 239 -2.19 -16.49 11.61
C GLY A 239 -1.07 -15.45 11.77
N ARG A 240 -0.03 -15.49 10.93
CA ARG A 240 1.05 -14.50 10.99
C ARG A 240 0.78 -13.35 10.04
N ILE A 241 1.05 -12.13 10.48
CA ILE A 241 1.13 -11.00 9.56
C ILE A 241 2.45 -11.08 8.78
N GLU A 242 2.34 -10.94 7.46
CA GLU A 242 3.44 -10.65 6.54
C GLU A 242 3.22 -9.29 5.87
N LEU A 243 4.29 -8.51 5.79
CA LEU A 243 4.34 -7.20 5.15
C LEU A 243 5.43 -7.22 4.09
N PHE A 244 5.12 -6.70 2.90
CA PHE A 244 6.04 -6.58 1.78
C PHE A 244 6.10 -5.14 1.27
N ALA A 245 7.29 -4.70 0.88
CA ALA A 245 7.49 -3.39 0.28
C ALA A 245 8.62 -3.41 -0.74
N SER A 246 8.46 -2.72 -1.86
CA SER A 246 9.56 -2.50 -2.80
C SER A 246 10.55 -1.47 -2.26
N THR A 247 11.82 -1.59 -2.63
CA THR A 247 12.87 -0.63 -2.29
C THR A 247 13.31 0.18 -3.50
N ARG A 248 14.01 1.30 -3.26
CA ARG A 248 14.65 2.11 -4.32
C ARG A 248 15.64 1.32 -5.19
N LEU A 249 16.18 0.22 -4.67
CA LEU A 249 17.17 -0.63 -5.35
C LEU A 249 16.55 -1.80 -6.13
N GLY A 250 15.22 -1.86 -6.23
CA GLY A 250 14.54 -2.95 -6.94
C GLY A 250 14.39 -4.23 -6.12
N HIS A 251 14.75 -4.21 -4.84
CA HIS A 251 14.45 -5.31 -3.93
C HIS A 251 13.02 -5.27 -3.43
N ILE A 252 12.54 -6.40 -2.94
CA ILE A 252 11.39 -6.45 -2.05
C ILE A 252 11.90 -6.71 -0.63
N ALA A 253 11.60 -5.82 0.30
CA ALA A 253 11.78 -6.04 1.73
C ALA A 253 10.55 -6.77 2.31
N ARG A 254 10.77 -7.58 3.34
CA ARG A 254 9.72 -8.32 4.05
C ARG A 254 9.86 -8.17 5.56
N TRP A 255 8.74 -7.94 6.24
CA TRP A 255 8.60 -8.13 7.68
C TRP A 255 7.61 -9.25 7.93
N ARG A 256 7.95 -10.20 8.80
CA ARG A 256 7.08 -11.33 9.14
C ARG A 256 7.05 -11.53 10.64
N GLN A 257 5.88 -11.82 11.22
CA GLN A 257 5.83 -12.20 12.63
C GLN A 257 6.53 -13.55 12.89
N LYS A 258 7.40 -13.60 13.92
CA LYS A 258 8.14 -14.81 14.34
C LYS A 258 7.25 -15.89 14.94
N ALA A 259 6.08 -15.51 15.45
CA ALA A 259 4.94 -16.35 15.80
C ALA A 259 3.67 -15.51 15.58
N PRO A 260 2.46 -16.10 15.44
CA PRO A 260 1.23 -15.32 15.49
C PRO A 260 1.23 -14.36 16.69
N ASP A 261 0.78 -13.13 16.47
CA ASP A 261 0.72 -12.03 17.47
C ASP A 261 2.09 -11.61 18.05
N GLY A 262 3.19 -12.11 17.47
CA GLY A 262 4.54 -11.91 17.96
C GLY A 262 5.31 -10.77 17.29
N ILE A 263 6.58 -10.66 17.69
CA ILE A 263 7.52 -9.69 17.11
C ILE A 263 7.78 -9.94 15.62
N PHE A 264 8.11 -8.87 14.90
CA PHE A 264 8.49 -8.95 13.48
C PHE A 264 9.98 -9.23 13.31
N VAL A 265 10.31 -10.03 12.30
CA VAL A 265 11.66 -10.16 11.75
C VAL A 265 11.72 -9.54 10.36
N HIS A 266 12.75 -8.73 10.12
CA HIS A 266 12.96 -8.02 8.86
C HIS A 266 13.91 -8.81 7.94
N THR A 267 13.64 -8.73 6.65
CA THR A 267 14.45 -9.26 5.55
C THR A 267 14.57 -8.16 4.49
N ALA A 268 15.76 -7.59 4.31
CA ALA A 268 15.96 -6.44 3.41
C ALA A 268 15.78 -6.80 1.92
N SER A 269 16.25 -7.99 1.53
CA SER A 269 16.15 -8.51 0.16
C SER A 269 15.51 -9.89 0.20
N PHE A 270 14.22 -9.93 -0.12
CA PHE A 270 13.40 -11.13 -0.17
C PHE A 270 13.29 -11.68 -1.61
N PRO A 271 13.19 -13.00 -1.79
CA PRO A 271 13.35 -14.06 -0.78
C PRO A 271 14.81 -14.30 -0.35
N THR A 272 15.02 -14.80 0.89
CA THR A 272 16.37 -15.15 1.41
C THR A 272 16.76 -16.60 1.20
N SER A 273 15.79 -17.49 1.04
CA SER A 273 16.04 -18.92 0.77
C SER A 273 16.53 -19.17 -0.66
N SER A 274 16.77 -18.10 -1.43
CA SER A 274 17.04 -18.15 -2.85
C SER A 274 17.54 -16.81 -3.40
N ALA A 275 17.71 -16.70 -4.73
CA ALA A 275 18.06 -15.44 -5.37
C ALA A 275 17.02 -14.36 -5.04
N PRO A 276 17.44 -13.24 -4.42
CA PRO A 276 16.52 -12.18 -4.05
C PRO A 276 15.95 -11.51 -5.31
N ILE A 277 14.76 -10.94 -5.18
CA ILE A 277 14.21 -10.07 -6.22
C ILE A 277 15.08 -8.81 -6.26
N THR A 278 15.52 -8.42 -7.46
CA THR A 278 16.39 -7.25 -7.68
C THR A 278 15.85 -6.29 -8.73
N ASN A 279 14.70 -6.60 -9.32
CA ASN A 279 14.08 -5.85 -10.42
C ASN A 279 12.61 -5.50 -10.14
N ALA A 280 12.21 -5.40 -8.87
CA ALA A 280 10.86 -4.99 -8.51
C ALA A 280 10.65 -3.49 -8.72
N ALA A 281 9.55 -3.14 -9.35
CA ALA A 281 9.11 -1.78 -9.56
C ALA A 281 7.68 -1.59 -9.02
N GLY A 282 7.43 -0.43 -8.42
CA GLY A 282 6.11 -0.09 -7.86
C GLY A 282 5.68 -0.92 -6.64
N PRO A 283 4.47 -0.69 -6.12
CA PRO A 283 3.93 -1.41 -4.97
C PRO A 283 3.73 -2.91 -5.26
N PRO A 284 4.18 -3.82 -4.38
CA PRO A 284 3.83 -5.23 -4.51
C PRO A 284 2.36 -5.47 -4.13
N THR A 285 1.85 -6.64 -4.47
CA THR A 285 0.54 -7.12 -4.00
C THR A 285 0.66 -8.56 -3.53
N VAL A 286 0.09 -8.86 -2.37
CA VAL A 286 0.09 -10.21 -1.80
C VAL A 286 -1.35 -10.68 -1.58
N THR A 287 -1.61 -11.97 -1.85
CA THR A 287 -2.90 -12.60 -1.62
C THR A 287 -2.73 -14.07 -1.22
N LEU A 288 -3.81 -14.71 -0.79
CA LEU A 288 -3.86 -16.15 -0.52
C LEU A 288 -4.26 -16.89 -1.80
N ASN A 289 -3.57 -17.99 -2.11
CA ASN A 289 -4.08 -18.94 -3.10
C ASN A 289 -5.08 -19.93 -2.49
N GLU A 290 -5.60 -20.84 -3.32
CA GLU A 290 -6.64 -21.80 -2.92
C GLU A 290 -6.26 -22.68 -1.72
N ASN A 291 -4.98 -22.95 -1.53
CA ASN A 291 -4.50 -23.81 -0.44
C ASN A 291 -4.01 -22.99 0.77
N GLY A 292 -4.39 -21.71 0.87
CA GLY A 292 -4.01 -20.83 1.97
C GLY A 292 -2.54 -20.38 1.97
N ARG A 293 -1.76 -20.69 0.94
CA ARG A 293 -0.37 -20.22 0.84
C ARG A 293 -0.34 -18.83 0.23
N LEU A 294 0.63 -18.00 0.64
CA LEU A 294 0.77 -16.66 0.09
C LEU A 294 1.26 -16.70 -1.37
N ARG A 295 0.81 -15.73 -2.16
CA ARG A 295 1.30 -15.44 -3.51
C ARG A 295 1.55 -13.94 -3.63
N LEU A 296 2.76 -13.59 -4.01
CA LEU A 296 3.21 -12.22 -4.21
C LEU A 296 3.23 -11.90 -5.70
N PHE A 297 2.84 -10.68 -6.05
CA PHE A 297 2.87 -10.12 -7.39
C PHE A 297 3.61 -8.78 -7.34
N TYR A 298 4.40 -8.49 -8.37
CA TYR A 298 5.09 -7.22 -8.52
C TYR A 298 5.31 -6.92 -10.00
N ARG A 299 5.60 -5.66 -10.34
CA ARG A 299 5.95 -5.25 -11.70
C ARG A 299 7.46 -5.34 -11.89
N GLU A 300 7.89 -5.91 -13.00
CA GLU A 300 9.31 -5.97 -13.36
C GLU A 300 9.79 -4.65 -13.94
N GLN A 301 10.97 -4.24 -13.50
CA GLN A 301 11.65 -3.05 -13.99
C GLN A 301 11.92 -3.13 -15.50
N GLY A 302 11.67 -2.02 -16.20
CA GLY A 302 11.99 -1.85 -17.62
C GLY A 302 11.08 -2.61 -18.59
N SER A 303 10.30 -3.58 -18.12
CA SER A 303 9.32 -4.32 -18.93
C SER A 303 7.88 -4.03 -18.52
N ALA A 304 7.66 -3.54 -17.29
CA ALA A 304 6.35 -3.42 -16.64
C ALA A 304 5.57 -4.74 -16.52
N ARG A 305 6.16 -5.89 -16.87
CA ARG A 305 5.48 -7.19 -16.81
C ARG A 305 5.16 -7.58 -15.39
N VAL A 306 4.08 -8.34 -15.22
CA VAL A 306 3.70 -8.87 -13.91
C VAL A 306 4.53 -10.12 -13.62
N ARG A 307 5.31 -10.07 -12.54
CA ARG A 307 6.02 -11.22 -11.99
C ARG A 307 5.29 -11.73 -10.77
N THR A 308 5.41 -13.03 -10.51
CA THR A 308 4.84 -13.64 -9.31
C THR A 308 5.73 -14.71 -8.71
N LEU A 309 5.61 -14.92 -7.41
CA LEU A 309 6.12 -16.08 -6.71
C LEU A 309 5.10 -16.54 -5.69
N LYS A 310 5.12 -17.83 -5.38
CA LYS A 310 4.17 -18.50 -4.50
C LYS A 310 4.92 -19.23 -3.41
N GLN A 311 4.47 -19.07 -2.18
CA GLN A 311 5.03 -19.76 -1.03
C GLN A 311 4.86 -21.29 -1.18
N SER A 312 5.88 -22.06 -0.80
CA SER A 312 5.92 -23.51 -0.98
C SER A 312 4.86 -24.21 -0.11
N ALA A 313 4.75 -23.80 1.15
CA ALA A 313 3.77 -24.24 2.14
C ALA A 313 3.26 -23.03 2.95
N VAL A 314 2.18 -23.18 3.71
CA VAL A 314 1.72 -22.11 4.63
C VAL A 314 2.84 -21.77 5.59
N ASP A 315 3.18 -20.48 5.71
CA ASP A 315 4.29 -19.96 6.52
C ASP A 315 5.68 -20.57 6.21
N GLY A 316 5.79 -21.26 5.06
CA GLY A 316 6.99 -21.95 4.63
C GLY A 316 7.95 -21.09 3.82
N SER A 317 8.91 -21.76 3.18
CA SER A 317 9.89 -21.16 2.28
C SER A 317 9.25 -20.62 1.00
N TRP A 318 10.03 -19.80 0.30
CA TRP A 318 9.68 -19.25 -1.01
C TRP A 318 10.67 -19.77 -2.06
N PRO A 319 10.23 -19.96 -3.32
CA PRO A 319 11.04 -20.51 -4.39
C PRO A 319 12.16 -19.56 -4.83
N SER A 320 13.07 -20.08 -5.67
CA SER A 320 14.21 -19.33 -6.20
C SER A 320 14.00 -18.58 -7.50
N THR A 321 12.87 -18.82 -8.15
CA THR A 321 12.54 -18.18 -9.41
C THR A 321 11.16 -17.54 -9.30
N THR A 322 11.01 -16.43 -10.01
CA THR A 322 9.71 -15.79 -10.23
C THR A 322 9.17 -16.21 -11.59
N VAL A 323 7.85 -16.25 -11.72
CA VAL A 323 7.14 -16.58 -12.96
C VAL A 323 6.71 -15.29 -13.64
N ASP A 324 6.92 -15.18 -14.96
CA ASP A 324 6.36 -14.12 -15.80
C ASP A 324 4.89 -14.43 -16.11
N LEU A 325 3.99 -13.51 -15.76
CA LEU A 325 2.57 -13.57 -16.10
C LEU A 325 2.21 -12.64 -17.26
N TYR A 326 3.21 -12.08 -17.95
CA TYR A 326 3.03 -11.08 -18.98
C TYR A 326 2.31 -9.82 -18.44
N GLY A 327 1.69 -9.04 -19.34
CA GLY A 327 1.00 -7.81 -18.98
C GLY A 327 1.96 -6.62 -18.92
N ASP A 328 2.44 -6.20 -20.08
CA ASP A 328 3.27 -5.00 -20.31
C ASP A 328 2.50 -3.67 -20.17
N ALA A 329 1.20 -3.73 -19.83
CA ALA A 329 0.36 -2.57 -19.57
C ALA A 329 0.16 -2.34 -18.06
N GLY A 330 0.46 -1.11 -17.62
CA GLY A 330 0.12 -0.59 -16.29
C GLY A 330 1.32 -0.46 -15.34
N THR A 331 1.25 0.53 -14.45
CA THR A 331 2.39 1.01 -13.65
C THR A 331 2.11 1.01 -12.14
N GLY A 332 0.86 0.70 -11.77
CA GLY A 332 0.38 0.62 -10.40
C GLY A 332 0.41 -0.80 -9.83
N PRO A 333 -0.16 -0.98 -8.63
CA PRO A 333 -0.31 -2.28 -8.00
C PRO A 333 -1.09 -3.25 -8.89
N VAL A 334 -0.80 -4.54 -8.75
CA VAL A 334 -1.49 -5.61 -9.48
C VAL A 334 -2.71 -6.04 -8.68
N ALA A 335 -3.92 -5.86 -9.23
CA ALA A 335 -5.12 -6.44 -8.62
C ALA A 335 -5.10 -7.96 -8.76
N ALA A 336 -5.09 -8.68 -7.64
CA ALA A 336 -5.16 -10.13 -7.60
C ALA A 336 -6.18 -10.57 -6.54
N PHE A 337 -7.12 -11.41 -6.94
CA PHE A 337 -8.10 -11.99 -6.03
C PHE A 337 -8.08 -13.51 -6.17
N ARG A 338 -8.42 -14.19 -5.08
CA ARG A 338 -8.64 -15.63 -5.10
C ARG A 338 -10.00 -15.90 -5.74
N HIS A 339 -10.01 -16.56 -6.89
CA HIS A 339 -11.21 -17.21 -7.40
C HIS A 339 -11.37 -18.54 -6.66
N ALA A 340 -12.53 -18.82 -6.08
CA ALA A 340 -12.85 -20.16 -5.60
C ALA A 340 -13.36 -20.94 -6.81
N GLY A 341 -12.48 -21.69 -7.50
CA GLY A 341 -12.94 -22.58 -8.56
C GLY A 341 -13.90 -23.62 -7.97
N GLN A 342 -15.05 -23.85 -8.62
CA GLN A 342 -15.73 -25.13 -8.47
C GLN A 342 -14.77 -26.19 -9.01
N ARG A 343 -14.41 -27.18 -8.18
CA ARG A 343 -13.76 -28.38 -8.70
C ARG A 343 -14.74 -29.02 -9.67
N SER A 344 -14.46 -28.95 -10.97
CA SER A 344 -15.12 -29.83 -11.93
C SER A 344 -14.72 -31.25 -11.57
N HIS A 345 -15.68 -32.03 -11.05
CA HIS A 345 -15.59 -33.48 -10.95
C HIS A 345 -15.63 -34.07 -12.36
N HIS A 346 -14.57 -33.90 -13.14
CA HIS A 346 -14.32 -34.69 -14.33
C HIS A 346 -12.80 -34.83 -14.42
N ASP A 347 -12.33 -35.92 -13.82
CA ASP A 347 -11.19 -36.74 -14.25
C ASP A 347 -11.08 -37.88 -13.22
N LEU A 348 -11.86 -38.94 -13.47
CA LEU A 348 -11.62 -40.31 -13.00
C LEU A 348 -11.33 -41.17 -14.23
#